data_AF-A0A3F3Q073-F1
#
_entry.id   AF-A0A3F3Q073-F1
#
_cell.length_a   1.000
_cell.length_b   1.000
_cell.length_c   1.000
_cell.angle_alpha   90.00
_cell.angle_beta   90.00
_cell.angle_gamma   90.00
#
_symmetry.space_group_name_H-M   'P 1'
#
loop_
_entity.id
_entity.type
_entity.pdbx_description
1 polymer ?
#
loop_
_entity_poly.entity_id
_entity_poly.type
_entity_poly.pdbx_seq_one_letter_code
_entity_poly.pdbx_strand_id
1 'polypeptide(L)'
;MINMCSKRKSVFSLPSDSEKKKAKYNDDLQLAKDSIPSTHSPQSKENNFVLLRTLLQDIIQSHGDTQSHGSQTDTDIFTAATELDAALQRAAGTIKSTTKRYEGATLALETSEANVECSLPPLPPILDDMLERAVFTHPGVSNNSGATYDRLEVLGDAYIELISTKLIWDRFQDIPSGQISQIRERLVKNETLSDYASKYGLDSRASVPPDYRKQPKRWLKTKADIFEAYVAAVVLSDTSNGYCVAEEWLRQLWSPKLEKLEKPKSALHAKEALAKKIMGKGIKLNYIDERPPAQRGRGLQTYFIGVYLTGWGWNHKHLGSGQGSNKAIAGNEAAEQALLNEPLIEKIMEVKKAHLAQR
;
A
#
# COMPACT_ATOMS: atom_id res chain seq x y z
N MET A 1 22.59 -7.36 31.11
CA MET A 1 21.40 -6.87 30.35
C MET A 1 21.86 -6.53 28.94
N ILE A 2 21.69 -7.45 27.99
CA ILE A 2 22.13 -7.29 26.60
C ILE A 2 20.88 -7.34 25.72
N ASN A 3 20.66 -6.24 25.02
CA ASN A 3 19.53 -5.99 24.14
C ASN A 3 19.82 -6.64 22.78
N MET A 4 19.22 -7.81 22.48
CA MET A 4 19.32 -8.44 21.17
C MET A 4 18.05 -8.17 20.37
N CYS A 5 18.13 -7.14 19.53
CA CYS A 5 17.21 -6.90 18.44
C CYS A 5 17.53 -7.91 17.32
N SER A 6 16.70 -8.95 17.18
CA SER A 6 16.86 -9.94 16.12
C SER A 6 16.31 -9.36 14.81
N LYS A 7 17.21 -8.97 13.90
CA LYS A 7 16.87 -8.58 12.53
C LYS A 7 16.40 -9.82 11.75
N ARG A 8 15.23 -9.75 11.10
CA ARG A 8 14.80 -10.73 10.10
C ARG A 8 15.80 -10.74 8.95
N LYS A 9 16.38 -11.89 8.64
CA LYS A 9 17.20 -12.09 7.43
C LYS A 9 16.28 -12.55 6.31
N SER A 10 16.31 -11.81 5.20
CA SER A 10 15.68 -12.19 3.93
C SER A 10 16.38 -13.43 3.35
N VAL A 11 15.59 -14.33 2.75
CA VAL A 11 16.03 -15.58 2.11
C VAL A 11 16.78 -15.34 0.78
N PHE A 12 16.89 -14.08 0.32
CA PHE A 12 17.56 -13.71 -0.93
C PHE A 12 18.80 -12.82 -0.73
N SER A 13 19.76 -13.25 0.09
CA SER A 13 21.09 -12.62 0.15
C SER A 13 22.16 -13.57 -0.37
N LEU A 14 22.65 -13.31 -1.59
CA LEU A 14 23.87 -13.92 -2.13
C LEU A 14 25.11 -13.09 -1.73
N PRO A 15 26.29 -13.74 -1.59
CA PRO A 15 27.46 -13.11 -1.01
C PRO A 15 28.15 -12.15 -1.98
N SER A 16 28.75 -11.11 -1.39
CA SER A 16 29.67 -10.19 -2.06
C SER A 16 30.91 -10.94 -2.54
N ASP A 17 31.19 -10.90 -3.83
CA ASP A 17 32.56 -10.81 -4.30
C ASP A 17 32.67 -10.09 -5.65
N SER A 18 33.69 -9.26 -5.74
CA SER A 18 34.05 -8.41 -6.85
C SER A 18 34.67 -9.21 -7.99
N GLU A 19 34.21 -9.02 -9.23
CA GLU A 19 35.12 -9.05 -10.37
C GLU A 19 34.57 -8.29 -11.59
N LYS A 20 35.40 -7.38 -12.10
CA LYS A 20 35.16 -6.56 -13.29
C LYS A 20 35.31 -7.44 -14.53
N LYS A 21 34.37 -7.37 -15.48
CA LYS A 21 34.68 -7.57 -16.90
C LYS A 21 33.73 -6.74 -17.78
N LYS A 22 34.34 -5.82 -18.55
CA LYS A 22 33.74 -5.09 -19.67
C LYS A 22 33.65 -6.03 -20.88
N ALA A 23 32.54 -5.99 -21.60
CA ALA A 23 32.50 -6.25 -23.05
C ALA A 23 31.40 -5.40 -23.68
N LYS A 24 31.71 -4.85 -24.86
CA LYS A 24 30.98 -3.88 -25.68
C LYS A 24 30.40 -4.59 -26.92
N TYR A 25 29.38 -3.98 -27.52
CA TYR A 25 28.91 -4.12 -28.92
C TYR A 25 28.16 -5.43 -29.25
N ASN A 26 27.11 -5.50 -30.09
CA ASN A 26 26.35 -4.53 -30.90
C ASN A 26 24.98 -5.20 -31.18
N ASP A 27 23.85 -4.49 -31.13
CA ASP A 27 23.11 -3.90 -32.27
C ASP A 27 22.73 -4.91 -33.36
N ASP A 28 21.45 -5.31 -33.36
CA ASP A 28 20.56 -5.42 -34.53
C ASP A 28 19.31 -6.25 -34.16
N LEU A 29 18.18 -5.58 -33.96
CA LEU A 29 16.90 -5.89 -34.60
C LEU A 29 15.89 -4.79 -34.24
N GLN A 30 15.82 -3.78 -35.11
CA GLN A 30 14.61 -2.96 -35.26
C GLN A 30 13.59 -3.79 -36.04
N LEU A 31 12.33 -3.83 -35.57
CA LEU A 31 11.14 -3.68 -36.43
C LEU A 31 9.88 -3.49 -35.57
N ALA A 32 9.05 -2.57 -36.06
CA ALA A 32 7.66 -2.26 -35.69
C ALA A 32 7.40 -1.56 -34.33
N LYS A 33 7.46 -0.22 -34.40
CA LYS A 33 6.59 0.65 -33.61
C LYS A 33 5.15 0.39 -34.04
N ASP A 34 4.28 0.08 -33.10
CA ASP A 34 2.90 0.57 -33.13
C ASP A 34 2.43 0.88 -31.71
N SER A 35 1.88 2.09 -31.61
CA SER A 35 1.45 2.78 -30.41
C SER A 35 0.18 2.15 -29.84
N ILE A 36 0.14 1.80 -28.55
CA ILE A 36 -1.13 1.57 -27.83
C ILE A 36 -1.12 2.44 -26.56
N PRO A 37 -2.09 3.38 -26.40
CA PRO A 37 -2.13 4.25 -25.23
C PRO A 37 -2.68 3.54 -23.99
N SER A 38 -1.99 3.76 -22.88
CA SER A 38 -2.45 3.56 -21.52
C SER A 38 -3.71 4.37 -21.20
N THR A 39 -4.82 3.71 -20.88
CA THR A 39 -5.95 4.30 -20.13
C THR A 39 -6.71 3.21 -19.37
N HIS A 40 -6.50 3.08 -18.06
CA HIS A 40 -7.42 2.37 -17.17
C HIS A 40 -8.32 3.40 -16.47
N SER A 41 -9.40 3.79 -17.16
CA SER A 41 -10.58 4.42 -16.57
C SER A 41 -11.68 3.34 -16.42
N PRO A 42 -12.66 3.50 -15.51
CA PRO A 42 -13.79 2.58 -15.37
C PRO A 42 -14.65 2.44 -16.64
N GLN A 43 -14.45 3.28 -17.66
CA GLN A 43 -15.12 3.18 -18.96
C GLN A 43 -14.62 2.01 -19.81
N SER A 44 -13.41 1.46 -19.58
CA SER A 44 -12.87 0.40 -20.43
C SER A 44 -13.57 -0.96 -20.25
N LYS A 45 -14.09 -1.25 -19.05
CA LYS A 45 -14.90 -2.46 -18.81
C LYS A 45 -16.28 -2.36 -19.45
N GLU A 46 -16.87 -1.16 -19.46
CA GLU A 46 -18.16 -0.89 -20.07
C GLU A 46 -18.07 -0.97 -21.61
N ASN A 47 -16.96 -0.50 -22.18
CA ASN A 47 -16.66 -0.63 -23.61
C ASN A 47 -16.48 -2.09 -24.07
N ASN A 48 -15.81 -2.93 -23.26
CA ASN A 48 -15.64 -4.35 -23.58
C ASN A 48 -16.97 -5.12 -23.52
N PHE A 49 -17.88 -4.74 -22.60
CA PHE A 49 -19.20 -5.34 -22.49
C PHE A 49 -20.10 -4.97 -23.67
N VAL A 50 -20.03 -3.72 -24.12
CA VAL A 50 -20.73 -3.26 -25.32
C VAL A 50 -20.19 -3.97 -26.56
N LEU A 51 -18.86 -4.07 -26.73
CA LEU A 51 -18.23 -4.76 -27.85
C LEU A 51 -18.62 -6.25 -27.92
N LEU A 52 -18.60 -6.94 -26.78
CA LEU A 52 -19.02 -8.35 -26.69
C LEU A 52 -20.48 -8.52 -27.13
N ARG A 53 -21.36 -7.59 -26.72
CA ARG A 53 -22.77 -7.62 -27.10
C ARG A 53 -22.97 -7.38 -28.59
N THR A 54 -22.24 -6.45 -29.20
CA THR A 54 -22.33 -6.19 -30.65
C THR A 54 -21.90 -7.42 -31.44
N LEU A 55 -20.79 -8.06 -31.06
CA LEU A 55 -20.30 -9.27 -31.72
C LEU A 55 -21.28 -10.44 -31.58
N LEU A 56 -21.92 -10.60 -30.41
CA LEU A 56 -22.97 -11.61 -30.20
C LEU A 56 -24.22 -11.33 -31.05
N GLN A 57 -24.64 -10.08 -31.15
CA GLN A 57 -25.77 -9.69 -31.99
C GLN A 57 -25.50 -9.91 -33.48
N ASP A 58 -24.27 -9.65 -33.94
CA ASP A 58 -23.87 -9.93 -35.33
C ASP A 58 -23.88 -11.44 -35.65
N ILE A 59 -23.50 -12.30 -34.69
CA ILE A 59 -23.57 -13.77 -34.85
C ILE A 59 -25.03 -14.24 -34.90
N ILE A 60 -25.90 -13.69 -34.05
CA ILE A 60 -27.34 -14.02 -34.04
C ILE A 60 -28.00 -13.56 -35.35
N GLN A 61 -27.62 -12.38 -35.86
CA GLN A 61 -28.21 -11.80 -37.07
C GLN A 61 -27.71 -12.48 -38.35
N SER A 62 -26.44 -12.87 -38.41
CA SER A 62 -25.87 -13.63 -39.53
C SER A 62 -26.38 -15.07 -39.63
N HIS A 63 -26.86 -15.67 -38.54
CA HIS A 63 -27.52 -16.98 -38.56
C HIS A 63 -29.02 -16.94 -38.91
N GLY A 64 -29.66 -15.76 -38.89
CA GLY A 64 -31.06 -15.61 -39.29
C GLY A 64 -31.31 -15.82 -40.80
N ASP A 65 -30.29 -15.61 -41.64
CA ASP A 65 -30.43 -15.64 -43.11
C ASP A 65 -30.07 -16.99 -43.75
N THR A 66 -29.65 -18.00 -42.97
CA THR A 66 -29.25 -19.32 -43.48
C THR A 66 -30.21 -20.43 -43.04
N GLN A 67 -31.52 -20.22 -43.21
CA GLN A 67 -32.49 -21.32 -43.14
C GLN A 67 -32.57 -22.08 -44.48
N SER A 68 -31.52 -22.82 -44.81
CA SER A 68 -31.66 -23.97 -45.71
C SER A 68 -30.47 -24.91 -45.50
N HIS A 69 -30.70 -25.98 -44.72
CA HIS A 69 -29.77 -27.06 -44.36
C HIS A 69 -28.79 -26.74 -43.22
N GLY A 70 -29.20 -26.96 -41.96
CA GLY A 70 -28.34 -26.85 -40.77
C GLY A 70 -28.43 -28.09 -39.88
N SER A 71 -27.28 -28.55 -39.40
CA SER A 71 -27.13 -29.72 -38.52
C SER A 71 -27.52 -29.40 -37.07
N GLN A 72 -27.82 -30.41 -36.23
CA GLN A 72 -28.24 -30.22 -34.83
C GLN A 72 -27.31 -29.28 -34.03
N THR A 73 -26.01 -29.28 -34.33
CA THR A 73 -25.01 -28.45 -33.66
C THR A 73 -25.17 -26.95 -33.94
N ASP A 74 -25.69 -26.56 -35.10
CA ASP A 74 -25.91 -25.15 -35.43
C ASP A 74 -27.08 -24.57 -34.63
N THR A 75 -28.11 -25.38 -34.40
CA THR A 75 -29.24 -25.05 -33.51
C THR A 75 -28.83 -24.91 -32.06
N ASP A 76 -27.92 -25.75 -31.56
CA ASP A 76 -27.45 -25.70 -30.18
C ASP A 76 -26.58 -24.45 -29.93
N ILE A 77 -25.71 -24.10 -30.88
CA ILE A 77 -24.90 -22.88 -30.82
C ILE A 77 -25.78 -21.63 -30.84
N PHE A 78 -26.80 -21.60 -31.71
CA PHE A 78 -27.75 -20.49 -31.78
C PHE A 78 -28.56 -20.35 -30.48
N THR A 79 -28.98 -21.48 -29.89
CA THR A 79 -29.72 -21.49 -28.62
C THR A 79 -28.84 -20.98 -27.48
N ALA A 80 -27.61 -21.47 -27.37
CA ALA A 80 -26.64 -21.01 -26.36
C ALA A 80 -26.30 -19.52 -26.51
N ALA A 81 -26.13 -19.03 -27.74
CA ALA A 81 -25.89 -17.61 -28.01
C ALA A 81 -27.08 -16.73 -27.60
N THR A 82 -28.31 -17.19 -27.84
CA THR A 82 -29.54 -16.48 -27.48
C THR A 82 -29.75 -16.44 -25.96
N GLU A 83 -29.47 -17.54 -25.25
CA GLU A 83 -29.53 -17.60 -23.79
C GLU A 83 -28.49 -16.67 -23.14
N LEU A 84 -27.30 -16.61 -23.73
CA LEU A 84 -26.22 -15.73 -23.25
C LEU A 84 -26.57 -14.26 -23.43
N ASP A 85 -27.14 -13.85 -24.58
CA ASP A 85 -27.61 -12.46 -24.77
C ASP A 85 -28.73 -12.11 -23.77
N ALA A 86 -29.68 -13.02 -23.54
CA ALA A 86 -30.75 -12.81 -22.56
C ALA A 86 -30.22 -12.69 -21.11
N ALA A 87 -29.16 -13.41 -20.75
CA ALA A 87 -28.49 -13.27 -19.46
C ALA A 87 -27.76 -11.92 -19.33
N LEU A 88 -27.06 -11.49 -20.38
CA LEU A 88 -26.37 -10.19 -20.42
C LEU A 88 -27.35 -9.01 -20.33
N GLN A 89 -28.53 -9.11 -20.96
CA GLN A 89 -29.57 -8.09 -20.86
C GLN A 89 -30.12 -7.94 -19.43
N ARG A 90 -30.32 -9.05 -18.72
CA ARG A 90 -30.75 -9.04 -17.30
C ARG A 90 -29.70 -8.43 -16.38
N ALA A 91 -28.41 -8.69 -16.65
CA ALA A 91 -27.31 -8.08 -15.90
C ALA A 91 -27.24 -6.56 -16.14
N ALA A 92 -27.40 -6.10 -17.39
CA ALA A 92 -27.38 -4.68 -17.73
C ALA A 92 -28.59 -3.90 -17.14
N GLY A 93 -29.76 -4.54 -17.01
CA GLY A 93 -30.93 -3.95 -16.36
C GLY A 93 -30.73 -3.69 -14.86
N THR A 94 -30.01 -4.58 -14.18
CA THR A 94 -29.67 -4.45 -12.75
C THR A 94 -28.73 -3.26 -12.50
N ILE A 95 -27.80 -2.98 -13.43
CA ILE A 95 -26.85 -1.86 -13.35
C ILE A 95 -27.55 -0.50 -13.55
N LYS A 96 -28.56 -0.40 -14.42
CA LYS A 96 -29.33 0.85 -14.60
C LYS A 96 -30.31 1.15 -13.45
N SER A 97 -30.79 0.12 -12.75
CA SER A 97 -31.71 0.28 -11.61
C SER A 97 -31.02 0.81 -10.35
N THR A 98 -29.72 0.57 -10.17
CA THR A 98 -28.94 1.14 -9.06
C THR A 98 -28.61 2.62 -9.29
N THR A 99 -28.47 3.08 -10.55
CA THR A 99 -28.22 4.49 -10.87
C THR A 99 -29.46 5.38 -10.69
N LYS A 100 -30.67 4.88 -10.99
CA LYS A 100 -31.92 5.64 -10.81
C LYS A 100 -32.38 5.83 -9.37
N ARG A 101 -31.81 5.09 -8.41
CA ARG A 101 -32.21 5.16 -6.99
C ARG A 101 -31.49 6.27 -6.21
N TYR A 102 -30.53 6.97 -6.81
CA TYR A 102 -29.71 8.00 -6.18
C TYR A 102 -30.08 9.46 -6.50
N GLU A 103 -31.11 9.73 -7.31
CA GLU A 103 -31.57 11.10 -7.61
C GLU A 103 -32.77 11.57 -6.76
N GLY A 104 -33.16 10.81 -5.74
CA GLY A 104 -34.39 11.09 -4.97
C GLY A 104 -34.27 10.85 -3.48
N ALA A 105 -33.32 11.50 -2.80
CA ALA A 105 -33.32 11.60 -1.34
C ALA A 105 -32.51 12.82 -0.87
N THR A 106 -33.11 14.00 -0.95
CA THR A 106 -32.68 15.20 -0.21
C THR A 106 -33.39 15.19 1.13
N LEU A 107 -32.69 14.98 2.25
CA LEU A 107 -33.18 15.37 3.57
C LEU A 107 -32.03 15.50 4.60
N ALA A 108 -31.84 16.76 4.98
CA ALA A 108 -31.34 17.32 6.24
C ALA A 108 -30.06 16.76 6.87
N LEU A 109 -29.01 17.59 6.80
CA LEU A 109 -27.90 17.64 7.74
C LEU A 109 -28.42 17.86 9.17
N GLU A 110 -28.11 16.93 10.07
CA GLU A 110 -27.79 17.26 11.45
C GLU A 110 -26.36 16.80 11.73
N THR A 111 -25.54 17.80 12.07
CA THR A 111 -24.15 17.65 12.49
C THR A 111 -24.10 16.97 13.85
N SER A 112 -23.55 15.76 13.90
CA SER A 112 -22.99 15.21 15.13
C SER A 112 -21.58 14.68 14.86
N GLU A 113 -20.58 15.43 15.28
CA GLU A 113 -19.21 14.95 15.45
C GLU A 113 -19.20 13.82 16.50
N ALA A 114 -19.12 12.56 16.08
CA ALA A 114 -18.85 11.44 16.99
C ALA A 114 -18.31 10.20 16.25
N ASN A 115 -17.05 9.84 16.54
CA ASN A 115 -16.43 8.51 16.45
C ASN A 115 -16.61 7.68 15.16
N VAL A 116 -15.67 7.82 14.22
CA VAL A 116 -15.37 6.76 13.25
C VAL A 116 -14.60 5.65 13.98
N GLU A 117 -15.31 4.73 14.62
CA GLU A 117 -14.74 3.41 14.93
C GLU A 117 -14.45 2.72 13.60
N CYS A 118 -13.16 2.53 13.32
CA CYS A 118 -12.70 1.87 12.11
C CYS A 118 -13.03 0.36 12.20
N SER A 119 -14.23 -0.01 11.76
CA SER A 119 -14.67 -1.41 11.70
C SER A 119 -13.74 -2.22 10.81
N LEU A 120 -13.38 -3.43 11.24
CA LEU A 120 -12.58 -4.35 10.42
C LEU A 120 -13.38 -4.76 9.18
N PRO A 121 -12.73 -4.88 8.00
CA PRO A 121 -13.41 -5.40 6.82
C PRO A 121 -13.85 -6.86 7.05
N PRO A 122 -14.88 -7.34 6.34
CA PRO A 122 -15.34 -8.71 6.49
C PRO A 122 -14.20 -9.71 6.16
N LEU A 123 -14.13 -10.78 6.94
CA LEU A 123 -13.14 -11.85 6.74
C LEU A 123 -13.55 -12.70 5.52
N PRO A 124 -12.68 -12.85 4.49
CA PRO A 124 -13.00 -13.65 3.33
C PRO A 124 -13.13 -15.15 3.68
N PRO A 125 -14.17 -15.86 3.21
CA PRO A 125 -14.31 -17.29 3.49
C PRO A 125 -13.23 -18.11 2.77
N ILE A 126 -12.82 -19.23 3.40
CA ILE A 126 -12.02 -20.27 2.76
C ILE A 126 -13.00 -21.31 2.24
N LEU A 127 -13.06 -21.51 0.91
CA LEU A 127 -14.05 -22.40 0.29
C LEU A 127 -13.69 -23.89 0.38
N ASP A 128 -12.42 -24.21 0.65
CA ASP A 128 -11.91 -25.57 0.80
C ASP A 128 -11.77 -25.92 2.28
N ASP A 129 -12.59 -26.87 2.75
CA ASP A 129 -12.58 -27.32 4.15
C ASP A 129 -11.24 -27.90 4.60
N MET A 130 -10.48 -28.53 3.70
CA MET A 130 -9.16 -29.08 4.05
C MET A 130 -8.17 -27.95 4.31
N LEU A 131 -8.16 -26.93 3.45
CA LEU A 131 -7.36 -25.74 3.67
C LEU A 131 -7.78 -25.00 4.94
N GLU A 132 -9.08 -24.85 5.17
CA GLU A 132 -9.59 -24.20 6.38
C GLU A 132 -9.11 -24.93 7.64
N ARG A 133 -9.25 -26.26 7.71
CA ARG A 133 -8.75 -27.04 8.85
C ARG A 133 -7.23 -26.93 9.02
N ALA A 134 -6.48 -26.94 7.92
CA ALA A 134 -5.03 -26.85 7.95
C ALA A 134 -4.54 -25.52 8.54
N VAL A 135 -5.16 -24.39 8.19
CA VAL A 135 -4.82 -23.05 8.71
C VAL A 135 -4.84 -22.99 10.24
N PHE A 136 -5.77 -23.71 10.87
CA PHE A 136 -5.92 -23.70 12.33
C PHE A 136 -5.20 -24.84 13.04
N THR A 137 -4.40 -25.65 12.33
CA THR A 137 -3.71 -26.80 12.91
C THR A 137 -2.21 -26.57 12.97
N HIS A 138 -1.67 -26.49 14.18
CA HIS A 138 -0.24 -26.27 14.40
C HIS A 138 0.59 -27.52 14.07
N PRO A 139 1.80 -27.39 13.50
CA PRO A 139 2.67 -28.52 13.14
C PRO A 139 3.04 -29.43 14.32
N GLY A 140 3.09 -28.89 15.54
CA GLY A 140 3.25 -29.67 16.77
C GLY A 140 2.04 -30.52 17.21
N VAL A 141 0.90 -30.45 16.52
CA VAL A 141 -0.30 -31.27 16.79
C VAL A 141 -0.41 -32.44 15.81
N SER A 142 0.06 -32.27 14.57
CA SER A 142 0.00 -33.28 13.52
C SER A 142 1.30 -33.31 12.72
N ASN A 143 1.83 -34.51 12.48
CA ASN A 143 3.05 -34.70 11.67
C ASN A 143 2.79 -34.64 10.16
N ASN A 144 1.53 -34.52 9.73
CA ASN A 144 1.19 -34.40 8.31
C ASN A 144 1.27 -32.93 7.87
N SER A 145 2.31 -32.57 7.14
CA SER A 145 2.54 -31.20 6.64
C SER A 145 1.44 -30.66 5.71
N GLY A 146 0.59 -31.52 5.14
CA GLY A 146 -0.57 -31.09 4.35
C GLY A 146 -1.82 -30.77 5.19
N ALA A 147 -1.80 -31.12 6.47
CA ALA A 147 -2.90 -30.91 7.42
C ALA A 147 -2.58 -29.82 8.46
N THR A 148 -1.47 -29.08 8.27
CA THR A 148 -1.00 -28.04 9.18
C THR A 148 -0.72 -26.76 8.42
N TYR A 149 -0.63 -25.64 9.15
CA TYR A 149 -0.43 -24.34 8.52
C TYR A 149 1.00 -24.11 8.01
N ASP A 150 1.96 -24.98 8.30
CA ASP A 150 3.41 -24.75 8.11
C ASP A 150 3.79 -24.44 6.64
N ARG A 151 3.16 -25.08 5.66
CA ARG A 151 3.39 -24.74 4.24
C ARG A 151 2.61 -23.49 3.81
N LEU A 152 1.44 -23.29 4.42
CA LEU A 152 0.57 -22.15 4.12
C LEU A 152 1.16 -20.85 4.68
N GLU A 153 1.84 -20.86 5.82
CA GLU A 153 2.49 -19.66 6.39
C GLU A 153 3.55 -19.13 5.41
N VAL A 154 4.36 -20.03 4.84
CA VAL A 154 5.43 -19.66 3.90
C VAL A 154 4.87 -19.02 2.63
N LEU A 155 3.80 -19.60 2.08
CA LEU A 155 3.14 -19.05 0.91
C LEU A 155 2.40 -17.74 1.23
N GLY A 156 1.80 -17.67 2.42
CA GLY A 156 1.06 -16.52 2.92
C GLY A 156 1.94 -15.30 3.11
N ASP A 157 3.12 -15.47 3.71
CA ASP A 157 4.14 -14.43 3.85
C ASP A 157 4.50 -13.83 2.48
N ALA A 158 4.73 -14.68 1.47
CA ALA A 158 5.03 -14.22 0.11
C ALA A 158 3.89 -13.38 -0.50
N TYR A 159 2.63 -13.79 -0.33
CA TYR A 159 1.48 -13.00 -0.78
C TYR A 159 1.35 -11.68 -0.01
N ILE A 160 1.53 -11.70 1.31
CA ILE A 160 1.48 -10.51 2.16
C ILE A 160 2.57 -9.51 1.75
N GLU A 161 3.80 -9.96 1.51
CA GLU A 161 4.93 -9.14 1.05
C GLU A 161 4.64 -8.52 -0.32
N LEU A 162 4.09 -9.29 -1.26
CA LEU A 162 3.70 -8.80 -2.59
C LEU A 162 2.60 -7.74 -2.52
N ILE A 163 1.48 -8.08 -1.87
CA ILE A 163 0.29 -7.23 -1.80
C ILE A 163 0.60 -5.94 -1.03
N SER A 164 1.32 -6.03 0.09
CA SER A 164 1.75 -4.85 0.85
C SER A 164 2.68 -3.95 0.04
N THR A 165 3.65 -4.53 -0.68
CA THR A 165 4.55 -3.76 -1.54
C THR A 165 3.77 -3.05 -2.65
N LYS A 166 2.87 -3.75 -3.34
CA LYS A 166 2.02 -3.18 -4.39
C LYS A 166 1.17 -2.03 -3.85
N LEU A 167 0.52 -2.20 -2.70
CA LEU A 167 -0.28 -1.17 -2.06
C LEU A 167 0.51 0.10 -1.72
N ILE A 168 1.72 -0.07 -1.19
CA ILE A 168 2.60 1.05 -0.85
C ILE A 168 3.09 1.74 -2.13
N TRP A 169 3.48 0.96 -3.14
CA TRP A 169 3.93 1.45 -4.43
C TRP A 169 2.86 2.30 -5.12
N ASP A 170 1.63 1.77 -5.22
CA ASP A 170 0.52 2.46 -5.89
C ASP A 170 0.15 3.77 -5.17
N ARG A 171 0.22 3.79 -3.84
CA ARG A 171 -0.21 4.92 -3.01
C ARG A 171 0.86 6.00 -2.86
N PHE A 172 2.14 5.63 -2.77
CA PHE A 172 3.24 6.56 -2.50
C PHE A 172 4.23 6.58 -3.68
N GLN A 173 3.96 7.40 -4.68
CA GLN A 173 4.78 7.46 -5.90
C GLN A 173 6.14 8.15 -5.71
N ASP A 174 6.27 9.04 -4.71
CA ASP A 174 7.46 9.91 -4.55
C ASP A 174 8.39 9.50 -3.39
N ILE A 175 8.18 8.33 -2.77
CA ILE A 175 9.00 7.90 -1.62
C ILE A 175 10.17 7.02 -2.05
N PRO A 176 11.35 7.16 -1.42
CA PRO A 176 12.51 6.33 -1.75
C PRO A 176 12.28 4.88 -1.31
N SER A 177 12.97 3.93 -1.95
CA SER A 177 12.88 2.48 -1.69
C SER A 177 13.07 2.11 -0.21
N GLY A 178 13.95 2.81 0.51
CA GLY A 178 14.14 2.60 1.95
C GLY A 178 12.89 2.90 2.78
N GLN A 179 12.11 3.92 2.40
CA GLN A 179 10.83 4.22 3.06
C GLN A 179 9.76 3.19 2.70
N ILE A 180 9.72 2.70 1.46
CA ILE A 180 8.81 1.62 1.05
C ILE A 180 9.02 0.41 1.96
N SER A 181 10.27 -0.03 2.11
CA SER A 181 10.63 -1.16 2.99
C SER A 181 10.24 -0.92 4.45
N GLN A 182 10.45 0.30 4.99
CA GLN A 182 10.08 0.62 6.37
C GLN A 182 8.56 0.62 6.59
N ILE A 183 7.77 1.10 5.63
CA ILE A 183 6.32 1.07 5.71
C ILE A 183 5.85 -0.39 5.66
N ARG A 184 6.39 -1.16 4.71
CA ARG A 184 6.07 -2.59 4.57
C ARG A 184 6.33 -3.37 5.85
N GLU A 185 7.52 -3.22 6.43
CA GLU A 185 7.89 -3.88 7.70
C GLU A 185 6.88 -3.58 8.82
N ARG A 186 6.34 -2.36 8.89
CA ARG A 186 5.32 -2.00 9.89
C ARG A 186 3.98 -2.71 9.65
N LEU A 187 3.61 -2.94 8.39
CA LEU A 187 2.38 -3.65 8.01
C LEU A 187 2.49 -5.15 8.26
N VAL A 188 3.65 -5.75 7.99
CA VAL A 188 3.84 -7.22 7.92
C VAL A 188 4.58 -7.81 9.11
N LYS A 189 5.02 -7.00 10.08
CA LYS A 189 5.63 -7.52 11.31
C LYS A 189 4.67 -8.39 12.11
N ASN A 190 5.21 -9.37 12.83
CA ASN A 190 4.44 -10.35 13.61
C ASN A 190 3.48 -9.70 14.60
N GLU A 191 3.87 -8.62 15.28
CA GLU A 191 2.97 -7.94 16.22
C GLU A 191 1.71 -7.41 15.52
N THR A 192 1.86 -6.93 14.29
CA THR A 192 0.74 -6.42 13.49
C THR A 192 -0.17 -7.56 13.03
N LEU A 193 0.40 -8.62 12.47
CA LEU A 193 -0.38 -9.76 11.98
C LEU A 193 -1.06 -10.52 13.14
N SER A 194 -0.37 -10.66 14.26
CA SER A 194 -0.88 -11.27 15.49
C SER A 194 -2.04 -10.49 16.12
N ASP A 195 -2.05 -9.17 15.99
CA ASP A 195 -3.16 -8.31 16.41
C ASP A 195 -4.38 -8.52 15.49
N TYR A 196 -4.18 -8.60 14.18
CA TYR A 196 -5.27 -8.91 13.25
C TYR A 196 -5.86 -10.30 13.48
N ALA A 197 -5.01 -11.31 13.70
CA ALA A 197 -5.47 -12.66 14.02
C ALA A 197 -6.40 -12.70 15.25
N SER A 198 -6.02 -12.01 16.33
CA SER A 198 -6.87 -11.92 17.52
C SER A 198 -8.15 -11.12 17.28
N LYS A 199 -8.08 -10.03 16.52
CA LYS A 199 -9.24 -9.20 16.18
C LYS A 199 -10.30 -9.92 15.36
N TYR A 200 -9.87 -10.81 14.46
CA TYR A 200 -10.77 -11.70 13.72
C TYR A 200 -11.15 -12.97 14.49
N GLY A 201 -10.62 -13.16 15.71
CA GLY A 201 -10.85 -14.37 16.51
C GLY A 201 -10.22 -15.64 15.94
N LEU A 202 -9.26 -15.53 15.01
CA LEU A 202 -8.58 -16.68 14.40
C LEU A 202 -7.79 -17.51 15.42
N ASP A 203 -7.27 -16.84 16.44
CA ASP A 203 -6.49 -17.44 17.52
C ASP A 203 -7.31 -18.37 18.41
N SER A 204 -8.61 -18.09 18.57
CA SER A 204 -9.55 -18.95 19.30
C SER A 204 -9.79 -20.29 18.62
N ARG A 205 -9.66 -20.34 17.28
CA ARG A 205 -9.86 -21.53 16.44
C ARG A 205 -8.62 -22.44 16.41
N ALA A 206 -7.48 -21.96 16.88
CA ALA A 206 -6.20 -22.64 16.75
C ALA A 206 -6.10 -23.91 17.62
N SER A 207 -5.78 -25.02 16.97
CA SER A 207 -5.33 -26.26 17.60
C SER A 207 -3.81 -26.20 17.76
N VAL A 208 -3.35 -26.03 19.00
CA VAL A 208 -1.93 -25.88 19.37
C VAL A 208 -1.60 -26.76 20.59
N PRO A 209 -0.33 -27.13 20.79
CA PRO A 209 0.08 -27.84 21.99
C PRO A 209 -0.26 -27.04 23.28
N PRO A 210 -0.56 -27.71 24.42
CA PRO A 210 -1.13 -27.07 25.62
C PRO A 210 -0.32 -25.89 26.18
N ASP A 211 1.00 -25.92 26.04
CA ASP A 211 1.90 -24.91 26.62
C ASP A 211 2.13 -23.67 25.74
N TYR A 212 1.65 -23.68 24.49
CA TYR A 212 1.86 -22.54 23.57
C TYR A 212 1.17 -21.28 24.07
N ARG A 213 -0.08 -21.41 24.55
CA ARG A 213 -0.87 -20.28 25.07
C ARG A 213 -0.24 -19.63 26.31
N LYS A 214 0.56 -20.39 27.08
CA LYS A 214 1.25 -19.90 28.28
C LYS A 214 2.53 -19.11 27.96
N GLN A 215 2.99 -19.13 26.71
CA GLN A 215 4.26 -18.52 26.28
C GLN A 215 4.00 -17.31 25.37
N PRO A 216 3.98 -16.07 25.88
CA PRO A 216 3.50 -14.91 25.14
C PRO A 216 4.20 -14.67 23.81
N LYS A 217 5.54 -14.80 23.77
CA LYS A 217 6.33 -14.62 22.54
C LYS A 217 6.02 -15.68 21.47
N ARG A 218 5.88 -16.94 21.91
CA ARG A 218 5.58 -18.05 21.03
C ARG A 218 4.15 -17.95 20.52
N TRP A 219 3.21 -17.63 21.39
CA TRP A 219 1.82 -17.39 21.03
C TRP A 219 1.66 -16.23 20.05
N LEU A 220 2.40 -15.14 20.26
CA LEU A 220 2.42 -14.00 19.34
C LEU A 220 2.85 -14.43 17.93
N LYS A 221 3.93 -15.23 17.83
CA LYS A 221 4.39 -15.79 16.54
C LYS A 221 3.33 -16.69 15.92
N THR A 222 2.79 -17.66 16.66
CA THR A 222 1.76 -18.58 16.15
C THR A 222 0.53 -17.85 15.60
N LYS A 223 0.10 -16.77 16.25
CA LYS A 223 -1.01 -15.95 15.73
C LYS A 223 -0.67 -15.24 14.42
N ALA A 224 0.58 -14.79 14.25
CA ALA A 224 1.03 -14.21 12.99
C ALA A 224 1.09 -15.28 11.89
N ASP A 225 1.68 -16.45 12.19
CA ASP A 225 1.76 -17.60 11.29
C ASP A 225 0.36 -18.05 10.80
N ILE A 226 -0.64 -18.09 11.70
CA ILE A 226 -2.04 -18.40 11.35
C ILE A 226 -2.63 -17.35 10.40
N PHE A 227 -2.32 -16.07 10.60
CA PHE A 227 -2.81 -15.00 9.71
C PHE A 227 -2.20 -15.13 8.31
N GLU A 228 -0.90 -15.40 8.22
CA GLU A 228 -0.20 -15.68 6.96
C GLU A 228 -0.83 -16.88 6.24
N ALA A 229 -1.00 -18.00 6.96
CA ALA A 229 -1.63 -19.19 6.43
C ALA A 229 -3.07 -18.95 5.96
N TYR A 230 -3.84 -18.12 6.68
CA TYR A 230 -5.19 -17.74 6.29
C TYR A 230 -5.21 -17.01 4.94
N VAL A 231 -4.28 -16.07 4.73
CA VAL A 231 -4.13 -15.38 3.44
C VAL A 231 -3.87 -16.40 2.32
N ALA A 232 -2.93 -17.33 2.52
CA ALA A 232 -2.65 -18.36 1.53
C ALA A 232 -3.88 -19.23 1.23
N ALA A 233 -4.63 -19.64 2.27
CA ALA A 233 -5.82 -20.46 2.10
C ALA A 233 -6.94 -19.74 1.34
N VAL A 234 -7.16 -18.44 1.60
CA VAL A 234 -8.11 -17.63 0.82
C VAL A 234 -7.72 -17.63 -0.66
N VAL A 235 -6.43 -17.41 -0.95
CA VAL A 235 -5.94 -17.39 -2.34
C VAL A 235 -6.09 -18.75 -3.02
N LEU A 236 -5.79 -19.84 -2.32
CA LEU A 236 -5.83 -21.19 -2.89
C LEU A 236 -7.24 -21.78 -2.99
N SER A 237 -8.16 -21.35 -2.12
CA SER A 237 -9.52 -21.90 -2.08
C SER A 237 -10.40 -21.48 -3.27
N ASP A 238 -10.09 -20.37 -3.91
CA ASP A 238 -10.69 -19.93 -5.17
C ASP A 238 -9.60 -19.70 -6.22
N THR A 239 -9.47 -20.65 -7.15
CA THR A 239 -8.45 -20.59 -8.23
C THR A 239 -8.67 -19.44 -9.22
N SER A 240 -9.88 -18.88 -9.29
CA SER A 240 -10.22 -17.82 -10.25
C SER A 240 -10.09 -16.43 -9.64
N ASN A 241 -10.59 -16.22 -8.41
CA ASN A 241 -10.61 -14.89 -7.78
C ASN A 241 -9.88 -14.79 -6.44
N GLY A 242 -9.33 -15.88 -5.90
CA GLY A 242 -8.76 -15.92 -4.55
C GLY A 242 -7.70 -14.84 -4.30
N TYR A 243 -6.82 -14.59 -5.28
CA TYR A 243 -5.83 -13.51 -5.20
C TYR A 243 -6.48 -12.13 -5.11
N CYS A 244 -7.47 -11.84 -5.98
CA CYS A 244 -8.16 -10.54 -6.01
C CYS A 244 -8.91 -10.29 -4.70
N VAL A 245 -9.56 -11.31 -4.15
CA VAL A 245 -10.27 -11.25 -2.87
C VAL A 245 -9.30 -10.96 -1.71
N ALA A 246 -8.16 -11.67 -1.66
CA ALA A 246 -7.14 -11.44 -0.65
C ALA A 246 -6.51 -10.04 -0.77
N GLU A 247 -6.22 -9.59 -2.00
CA GLU A 247 -5.68 -8.26 -2.26
C GLU A 247 -6.64 -7.17 -1.76
N GLU A 248 -7.92 -7.26 -2.10
CA GLU A 248 -8.93 -6.27 -1.70
C GLU A 248 -9.15 -6.25 -0.19
N TRP A 249 -9.22 -7.43 0.44
CA TRP A 249 -9.33 -7.55 1.89
C TRP A 249 -8.14 -6.90 2.61
N LEU A 250 -6.89 -7.22 2.21
CA LEU A 250 -5.69 -6.63 2.81
C LEU A 250 -5.57 -5.13 2.51
N ARG A 251 -6.01 -4.67 1.33
CA ARG A 251 -6.12 -3.25 0.98
C ARG A 251 -7.01 -2.50 1.96
N GLN A 252 -8.22 -3.01 2.22
CA GLN A 252 -9.14 -2.40 3.19
C GLN A 252 -8.57 -2.44 4.61
N LEU A 253 -7.91 -3.54 4.97
CA LEU A 253 -7.33 -3.74 6.30
C LEU A 253 -6.17 -2.78 6.61
N TRP A 254 -5.35 -2.44 5.61
CA TRP A 254 -4.19 -1.56 5.77
C TRP A 254 -4.44 -0.10 5.41
N SER A 255 -5.49 0.22 4.64
CA SER A 255 -5.81 1.60 4.23
C SER A 255 -5.87 2.59 5.41
N PRO A 256 -6.55 2.30 6.53
CA PRO A 256 -6.58 3.20 7.68
C PRO A 256 -5.20 3.43 8.34
N LYS A 257 -4.30 2.44 8.28
CA LYS A 257 -2.93 2.58 8.77
C LYS A 257 -2.09 3.43 7.83
N LEU A 258 -2.29 3.29 6.52
CA LEU A 258 -1.57 4.06 5.51
C LEU A 258 -2.01 5.53 5.48
N GLU A 259 -3.30 5.82 5.66
CA GLU A 259 -3.82 7.20 5.78
C GLU A 259 -3.23 7.94 6.99
N LYS A 260 -3.05 7.22 8.12
CA LYS A 260 -2.36 7.76 9.30
C LYS A 260 -0.87 8.01 9.05
N LEU A 261 -0.27 7.42 8.03
CA LEU A 261 1.11 7.71 7.62
C LEU A 261 1.20 8.88 6.63
N GLU A 262 0.13 9.13 5.87
CA GLU A 262 -0.02 10.32 5.03
C GLU A 262 -0.18 11.58 5.89
N LYS A 263 -0.96 11.49 6.98
CA LYS A 263 -1.33 12.66 7.80
C LYS A 263 -0.26 13.19 8.78
N PRO A 264 0.96 12.63 8.85
CA PRO A 264 2.10 13.42 9.31
C PRO A 264 3.38 13.14 8.47
N LYS A 265 3.42 13.70 7.25
CA LYS A 265 4.67 13.87 6.46
C LYS A 265 4.94 15.32 6.02
N SER A 266 4.19 16.30 6.50
CA SER A 266 4.62 17.72 6.47
C SER A 266 5.88 17.95 7.33
N ALA A 267 6.11 17.09 8.34
CA ALA A 267 7.17 17.22 9.34
C ALA A 267 8.61 16.91 8.85
N LEU A 268 8.86 16.69 7.55
CA LEU A 268 10.22 16.50 7.01
C LEU A 268 10.53 17.30 5.73
N HIS A 269 9.54 17.96 5.10
CA HIS A 269 9.77 18.77 3.90
C HIS A 269 10.07 20.25 4.20
N ALA A 270 9.94 20.71 5.45
CA ALA A 270 10.16 22.12 5.74
C ALA A 270 11.62 22.54 5.49
N LYS A 271 12.60 21.66 5.77
CA LYS A 271 14.01 21.90 5.44
C LYS A 271 14.24 22.05 3.93
N GLU A 272 13.63 21.17 3.15
CA GLU A 272 13.75 21.18 1.69
C GLU A 272 13.02 22.38 1.07
N ALA A 273 11.82 22.70 1.56
CA ALA A 273 11.03 23.85 1.13
C ALA A 273 11.75 25.18 1.46
N LEU A 274 12.32 25.30 2.66
CA LEU A 274 13.13 26.45 3.05
C LEU A 274 14.39 26.56 2.17
N ALA A 275 15.07 25.44 1.94
CA ALA A 275 16.23 25.41 1.06
C ALA A 275 15.86 25.85 -0.37
N LYS A 276 14.75 25.35 -0.93
CA LYS A 276 14.27 25.73 -2.27
C LYS A 276 13.96 27.23 -2.38
N LYS A 277 13.39 27.84 -1.35
CA LYS A 277 13.13 29.29 -1.32
C LYS A 277 14.45 30.08 -1.24
N ILE A 278 15.30 29.82 -0.25
CA ILE A 278 16.41 30.73 0.12
C ILE A 278 17.74 30.40 -0.57
N MET A 279 18.03 29.12 -0.86
CA MET A 279 19.35 28.70 -1.33
C MET A 279 19.72 29.32 -2.68
N GLY A 280 21.02 29.53 -2.86
CA GLY A 280 21.65 30.10 -4.05
C GLY A 280 23.17 29.95 -4.00
N LYS A 281 23.86 30.39 -5.06
CA LYS A 281 25.33 30.26 -5.17
C LYS A 281 26.02 31.06 -4.06
N GLY A 282 26.75 30.39 -3.17
CA GLY A 282 27.50 31.01 -2.06
C GLY A 282 26.71 31.17 -0.75
N ILE A 283 25.50 30.63 -0.65
CA ILE A 283 24.63 30.73 0.52
C ILE A 283 24.73 29.45 1.36
N LYS A 284 24.77 29.61 2.70
CA LYS A 284 24.81 28.49 3.65
C LYS A 284 23.67 28.61 4.65
N LEU A 285 22.94 27.50 4.86
CA LEU A 285 22.00 27.32 5.95
C LEU A 285 22.62 26.40 7.00
N ASN A 286 22.81 26.91 8.20
CA ASN A 286 23.42 26.19 9.31
C ASN A 286 22.33 25.81 10.33
N TYR A 287 22.27 24.53 10.69
CA TYR A 287 21.42 24.03 11.76
C TYR A 287 22.31 23.81 13.00
N ILE A 288 22.07 24.57 14.06
CA ILE A 288 22.93 24.60 15.25
C ILE A 288 22.09 24.20 16.46
N ASP A 289 22.67 23.42 17.37
CA ASP A 289 22.05 23.11 18.65
C ASP A 289 22.03 24.38 19.53
N GLU A 290 20.87 24.98 19.75
CA GLU A 290 20.76 26.22 20.56
C GLU A 290 20.92 25.93 22.06
N ARG A 291 20.56 24.71 22.48
CA ARG A 291 20.59 24.28 23.88
C ARG A 291 20.93 22.80 23.98
N PRO A 292 21.57 22.36 25.09
CA PRO A 292 21.80 20.94 25.34
C PRO A 292 20.46 20.20 25.44
N PRO A 293 20.42 18.90 25.05
CA PRO A 293 19.20 18.13 25.04
C PRO A 293 18.59 18.05 26.46
N ALA A 294 17.34 18.48 26.58
CA ALA A 294 16.62 18.41 27.84
C ALA A 294 15.98 17.03 27.98
N GLN A 295 16.27 16.35 29.08
CA GLN A 295 15.67 15.06 29.38
C GLN A 295 14.33 15.29 30.09
N ARG A 296 13.22 15.09 29.40
CA ARG A 296 11.92 14.92 30.06
C ARG A 296 11.86 13.47 30.54
N GLY A 297 11.30 13.26 31.74
CA GLY A 297 11.38 11.99 32.48
C GLY A 297 11.14 10.71 31.67
N ARG A 298 11.64 9.58 32.21
CA ARG A 298 11.64 8.24 31.57
C ARG A 298 12.41 8.13 30.23
N GLY A 299 13.41 9.00 30.01
CA GLY A 299 14.42 8.78 28.95
C GLY A 299 14.13 9.44 27.60
N LEU A 300 13.10 10.27 27.49
CA LEU A 300 12.81 11.04 26.27
C LEU A 300 13.68 12.30 26.24
N GLN A 301 14.65 12.32 25.31
CA GLN A 301 15.49 13.49 25.06
C GLN A 301 14.77 14.44 24.09
N THR A 302 14.72 15.73 24.45
CA THR A 302 14.25 16.81 23.59
C THR A 302 15.45 17.62 23.12
N TYR A 303 15.67 17.69 21.81
CA TYR A 303 16.70 18.49 21.18
C TYR A 303 16.13 19.85 20.78
N PHE A 304 16.96 20.90 20.81
CA PHE A 304 16.60 22.26 20.41
C PHE A 304 17.55 22.71 19.32
N ILE A 305 17.04 22.99 18.12
CA ILE A 305 17.83 23.36 16.95
C ILE A 305 17.35 24.70 16.41
N GLY A 306 18.29 25.61 16.14
CA GLY A 306 18.06 26.85 15.41
C GLY A 306 18.59 26.76 13.98
N VAL A 307 17.90 27.39 13.03
CA VAL A 307 18.35 27.55 11.65
C VAL A 307 18.85 28.97 11.41
N TYR A 308 20.07 29.08 10.87
CA TYR A 308 20.75 30.35 10.63
C TYR A 308 21.18 30.48 9.16
N LEU A 309 21.03 31.68 8.61
CA LEU A 309 21.42 32.03 7.25
C LEU A 309 22.73 32.81 7.24
N THR A 310 23.67 32.38 6.40
CA THR A 310 24.84 33.16 6.00
C THR A 310 24.85 33.32 4.49
N GLY A 311 24.74 34.56 4.01
CA GLY A 311 24.62 34.90 2.59
C GLY A 311 23.61 36.03 2.35
N TRP A 312 23.51 36.52 1.10
CA TRP A 312 22.62 37.64 0.72
C TRP A 312 22.79 38.92 1.57
N GLY A 313 24.01 39.21 2.02
CA GLY A 313 24.30 40.36 2.91
C GLY A 313 24.04 40.10 4.40
N TRP A 314 23.59 38.90 4.76
CA TRP A 314 23.38 38.48 6.15
C TRP A 314 24.52 37.59 6.61
N ASN A 315 24.99 37.82 7.85
CA ASN A 315 25.91 36.91 8.51
C ASN A 315 25.22 36.34 9.75
N HIS A 316 25.08 35.01 9.79
CA HIS A 316 24.56 34.29 10.94
C HIS A 316 23.16 34.79 11.41
N LYS A 317 22.27 35.06 10.45
CA LYS A 317 20.92 35.56 10.75
C LYS A 317 20.02 34.40 11.17
N HIS A 318 19.49 34.45 12.38
CA HIS A 318 18.49 33.50 12.86
C HIS A 318 17.20 33.58 12.02
N LEU A 319 16.73 32.43 11.53
CA LEU A 319 15.49 32.31 10.77
C LEU A 319 14.37 31.67 11.59
N GLY A 320 14.68 30.73 12.48
CA GLY A 320 13.70 29.99 13.27
C GLY A 320 14.35 28.99 14.22
N SER A 321 13.59 28.56 15.23
CA SER A 321 14.00 27.55 16.21
C SER A 321 12.95 26.46 16.28
N GLY A 322 13.37 25.23 16.55
CA GLY A 322 12.50 24.07 16.67
C GLY A 322 13.01 23.09 17.71
N GLN A 323 12.12 22.22 18.17
CA GLN A 323 12.37 21.22 19.18
C GLN A 323 11.90 19.84 18.74
N GLY A 324 12.46 18.78 19.30
CA GLY A 324 12.06 17.45 18.83
C GLY A 324 12.71 16.30 19.56
N SER A 325 12.14 15.12 19.38
CA SER A 325 12.65 13.88 19.95
C SER A 325 13.99 13.43 19.34
N ASN A 326 14.38 14.00 18.20
CA ASN A 326 15.69 13.86 17.59
C ASN A 326 16.08 15.13 16.83
N LYS A 327 17.37 15.24 16.45
CA LYS A 327 17.90 16.38 15.69
C LYS A 327 17.27 16.57 14.29
N ALA A 328 16.76 15.51 13.67
CA ALA A 328 16.12 15.63 12.36
C ALA A 328 14.78 16.37 12.47
N ILE A 329 13.94 15.94 13.42
CA ILE A 329 12.62 16.52 13.71
C ILE A 329 12.76 17.96 14.22
N ALA A 330 13.64 18.18 15.21
CA ALA A 330 13.87 19.51 15.77
C ALA A 330 14.32 20.51 14.70
N GLY A 331 15.21 20.09 13.79
CA GLY A 331 15.62 20.95 12.69
C GLY A 331 14.54 21.17 11.63
N ASN A 332 13.58 20.24 11.46
CA ASN A 332 12.49 20.47 10.53
C ASN A 332 11.48 21.46 11.10
N GLU A 333 11.14 21.35 12.39
CA GLU A 333 10.32 22.36 13.07
C GLU A 333 10.98 23.74 13.01
N ALA A 334 12.33 23.81 13.16
CA ALA A 334 13.06 25.07 13.00
C ALA A 334 12.89 25.68 11.60
N ALA A 335 12.92 24.83 10.56
CA ALA A 335 12.70 25.28 9.19
C ALA A 335 11.23 25.66 8.91
N GLU A 336 10.27 25.00 9.56
CA GLU A 336 8.85 25.32 9.49
C GLU A 336 8.56 26.68 10.13
N GLN A 337 9.11 26.92 11.33
CA GLN A 337 9.05 28.23 12.00
C GLN A 337 9.67 29.35 11.14
N ALA A 338 10.78 29.05 10.44
CA ALA A 338 11.35 29.99 9.49
C ALA A 338 10.41 30.27 8.31
N LEU A 339 9.70 29.26 7.79
CA LEU A 339 8.73 29.42 6.70
C LEU A 339 7.46 30.16 7.13
N LEU A 340 7.03 30.01 8.38
CA LEU A 340 5.91 30.76 8.97
C LEU A 340 6.21 32.25 9.11
N ASN A 341 7.49 32.62 9.23
CA ASN A 341 7.93 34.01 9.26
C ASN A 341 8.02 34.60 7.83
N GLU A 342 6.86 34.71 7.17
CA GLU A 342 6.72 35.27 5.82
C GLU A 342 7.48 36.58 5.60
N PRO A 343 7.40 37.63 6.46
CA PRO A 343 8.05 38.91 6.17
C PRO A 343 9.58 38.83 6.16
N LEU A 344 10.17 37.95 6.99
CA LEU A 344 11.61 37.72 6.99
C LEU A 344 12.05 37.00 5.70
N ILE A 345 11.29 35.98 5.28
CA ILE A 345 11.57 35.18 4.10
C ILE A 345 11.41 36.01 2.83
N GLU A 346 10.37 36.83 2.73
CA GLU A 346 10.15 37.74 1.60
C GLU A 346 11.29 38.73 1.43
N LYS A 347 11.75 39.34 2.53
CA LYS A 347 12.93 40.24 2.49
C LYS A 347 14.18 39.53 1.96
N ILE A 348 14.40 38.27 2.35
CA ILE A 348 15.53 37.48 1.85
C ILE A 348 15.35 37.16 0.36
N MET A 349 14.12 36.86 -0.07
CA MET A 349 13.77 36.60 -1.46
C MET A 349 13.93 37.82 -2.36
N GLU A 350 13.59 39.02 -1.87
CA GLU A 350 13.82 40.28 -2.58
C GLU A 350 15.31 40.54 -2.80
N VAL A 351 16.14 40.37 -1.76
CA VAL A 351 17.59 40.52 -1.89
C VAL A 351 18.17 39.48 -2.85
N LYS A 352 17.67 38.24 -2.80
CA LYS A 352 18.03 37.19 -3.76
C LYS A 352 17.66 37.58 -5.19
N LYS A 353 16.46 38.10 -5.44
CA LYS A 353 16.03 38.58 -6.77
C LYS A 353 16.89 39.74 -7.24
N ALA A 354 17.16 40.73 -6.41
CA ALA A 354 18.00 41.88 -6.74
C ALA A 354 19.42 41.44 -7.14
N HIS A 355 20.02 40.50 -6.41
CA HIS A 355 21.37 40.01 -6.69
C HIS A 355 21.43 39.08 -7.92
N LEU A 356 20.33 38.38 -8.24
CA LEU A 356 20.20 37.63 -9.50
C LEU A 356 19.98 38.55 -10.70
N ALA A 357 19.30 39.68 -10.54
CA ALA A 357 19.06 40.66 -11.60
C ALA A 357 20.30 41.52 -11.93
N GLN A 358 21.25 41.63 -10.99
CA GLN A 358 22.53 42.32 -11.18
C GLN A 358 23.61 41.45 -11.86
N ARG A 359 23.25 40.23 -12.25
CA ARG A 359 24.13 39.22 -12.83
C ARG A 359 23.67 38.86 -14.23
#